data_AF-A0A662EGH3-F1
#
_entry.id   AF-A0A662EGH3-F1
#
_cell.length_a   1.000
_cell.length_b   1.000
_cell.length_c   1.000
_cell.angle_alpha   90.00
_cell.angle_beta   90.00
_cell.angle_gamma   90.00
#
_symmetry.space_group_name_H-M   'P 1'
#
loop_
_entity.id
_entity.type
_entity.pdbx_description
1 polymer ?
#
loop_
_entity_poly.entity_id
_entity_poly.type
_entity_poly.pdbx_seq_one_letter_code
_entity_poly.pdbx_strand_id
1 'polypeptide(L)'
;MSQVTTLHIKVEPAVAQGLKMLAKRRQQTVAELVRQAIDACYQPDLRTLTDVQRQALEAYRGGYISLGKLAEKVGMTALDVRQWLLEHGIHQNTCFSSGDIANA
;
A
#
# COMPACT_ATOMS: atom_id res chain seq x y z
N MET A 1 -11.77 -13.71 -4.80
CA MET A 1 -11.57 -14.57 -3.62
C MET A 1 -10.11 -14.47 -3.23
N SER A 2 -9.80 -13.97 -2.04
CA SER A 2 -8.41 -13.85 -1.56
C SER A 2 -7.90 -15.26 -1.22
N GLN A 3 -6.88 -15.73 -1.94
CA GLN A 3 -6.24 -17.01 -1.60
C GLN A 3 -5.46 -16.84 -0.30
N VAL A 4 -5.78 -17.64 0.72
CA VAL A 4 -5.02 -17.66 1.98
C VAL A 4 -3.88 -18.64 1.83
N THR A 5 -2.66 -18.13 1.78
CA THR A 5 -1.43 -18.93 1.71
C THR A 5 -0.68 -18.85 3.03
N THR A 6 -0.20 -20.00 3.53
CA THR A 6 0.59 -20.06 4.77
C THR A 6 2.08 -20.12 4.44
N LEU A 7 2.86 -19.19 4.98
CA LEU A 7 4.31 -19.15 4.86
C LEU A 7 4.97 -19.52 6.19
N HIS A 8 5.88 -20.49 6.17
CA HIS A 8 6.69 -20.88 7.34
C HIS A 8 8.07 -20.23 7.24
N ILE A 9 8.36 -19.29 8.15
CA ILE A 9 9.62 -18.56 8.17
C ILE A 9 10.43 -19.01 9.39
N LYS A 10 11.66 -19.48 9.17
CA LYS A 10 12.62 -19.68 10.25
C LYS A 10 13.26 -18.35 10.60
N VAL A 11 13.26 -18.01 11.88
CA VAL A 11 13.83 -16.77 12.40
C VAL A 11 14.76 -17.12 13.54
N GLU A 12 15.84 -16.35 13.69
CA GLU A 12 16.78 -16.55 14.80
C GLU A 12 16.07 -16.41 16.17
N PRO A 13 16.46 -17.19 17.19
CA PRO A 13 15.80 -17.17 18.50
C PRO A 13 15.75 -15.78 19.15
N ALA A 14 16.82 -15.00 19.03
CA ALA A 14 16.90 -13.64 19.57
C ALA A 14 15.85 -12.72 18.91
N VAL A 15 15.70 -12.79 17.59
CA VAL A 15 14.70 -12.03 16.83
C VAL A 15 13.28 -12.47 17.19
N ALA A 16 13.05 -13.78 17.31
CA ALA A 16 11.74 -14.31 17.72
C ALA A 16 11.33 -13.82 19.12
N GLN A 17 12.29 -13.71 20.04
CA GLN A 17 12.05 -13.17 21.37
C GLN A 17 11.72 -11.67 21.34
N GLY A 18 12.45 -10.90 20.53
CA GLY A 18 12.14 -9.49 20.26
C GLY A 18 10.73 -9.30 19.70
N LEU A 19 10.34 -10.10 18.69
CA LEU A 19 9.02 -10.06 18.09
C LEU A 19 7.91 -10.37 19.11
N LYS A 20 8.08 -11.38 19.97
CA LYS A 20 7.10 -11.70 21.03
C LYS A 20 6.91 -10.54 22.01
N MET A 21 8.01 -9.90 22.43
CA MET A 21 7.93 -8.74 23.32
C MET A 21 7.22 -7.55 22.66
N LEU A 22 7.56 -7.27 21.40
CA LEU A 22 6.93 -6.19 20.64
C LEU A 22 5.43 -6.43 20.43
N ALA A 23 5.06 -7.66 20.09
CA ALA A 23 3.68 -8.09 19.89
C ALA A 23 2.85 -7.87 21.17
N LYS A 24 3.38 -8.29 22.32
CA LYS A 24 2.76 -8.07 23.64
C LYS A 24 2.58 -6.58 23.94
N ARG A 25 3.61 -5.76 23.68
CA ARG A 25 3.56 -4.31 23.92
C ARG A 25 2.51 -3.61 23.03
N ARG A 26 2.33 -4.08 21.80
CA ARG A 26 1.40 -3.50 20.81
C ARG A 26 0.02 -4.15 20.79
N GLN A 27 -0.25 -5.12 21.67
CA GLN A 27 -1.49 -5.92 21.65
C GLN A 27 -1.78 -6.55 20.28
N GLN A 28 -0.72 -7.02 19.60
CA GLN A 28 -0.77 -7.66 18.29
C GLN A 28 -0.21 -9.08 18.39
N THR A 29 -0.43 -9.88 17.35
CA THR A 29 0.19 -11.18 17.17
C THR A 29 1.55 -11.03 16.47
N VAL A 30 2.44 -12.00 16.67
CA VAL A 30 3.71 -12.06 15.93
C VAL A 30 3.45 -12.17 14.42
N ALA A 31 2.41 -12.89 14.02
CA ALA A 31 2.03 -13.01 12.61
C ALA A 31 1.64 -11.66 11.99
N GLU A 32 0.90 -10.80 12.68
CA GLU A 32 0.56 -9.46 12.20
C GLU A 32 1.79 -8.58 12.04
N LEU A 33 2.72 -8.62 13.00
CA LEU A 33 3.98 -7.87 12.87
C LEU A 33 4.81 -8.34 11.68
N VAL A 34 4.88 -9.65 11.46
CA VAL A 34 5.60 -10.23 10.31
C VAL A 34 4.91 -9.84 9.01
N ARG A 35 3.58 -9.88 8.92
CA ARG A 35 2.84 -9.38 7.75
C ARG A 35 3.11 -7.91 7.49
N GLN A 36 3.00 -7.06 8.51
CA GLN A 36 3.32 -5.63 8.39
C GLN A 36 4.76 -5.37 7.93
N ALA A 37 5.73 -6.16 8.42
CA ALA A 37 7.11 -6.05 7.97
C ALA A 37 7.27 -6.51 6.51
N ILE A 38 6.59 -7.58 6.11
CA ILE A 38 6.56 -8.06 4.73
C ILE A 38 5.91 -7.00 3.84
N ASP A 39 4.75 -6.46 4.21
CA ASP A 39 4.07 -5.40 3.46
C ASP A 39 4.96 -4.15 3.35
N ALA A 40 5.64 -3.77 4.43
CA ALA A 40 6.54 -2.63 4.42
C ALA A 40 7.77 -2.85 3.52
N CYS A 41 8.34 -4.05 3.49
CA CYS A 41 9.57 -4.38 2.77
C CYS A 41 9.32 -4.78 1.31
N TYR A 42 8.20 -5.46 1.05
CA TYR A 42 7.84 -6.09 -0.22
C TYR A 42 6.58 -5.48 -0.82
N GLN A 43 6.21 -4.24 -0.49
CA GLN A 43 5.48 -3.39 -1.43
C GLN A 43 6.45 -3.07 -2.59
N PRO A 44 6.40 -3.84 -3.71
CA PRO A 44 7.53 -3.92 -4.62
C PRO A 44 7.71 -2.62 -5.42
N ASP A 45 6.65 -1.84 -5.63
CA ASP A 45 6.70 -0.74 -6.60
C ASP A 45 6.63 0.67 -6.00
N LEU A 46 6.48 0.84 -4.69
CA LEU A 46 6.43 2.16 -4.06
C LEU A 46 7.80 2.67 -3.59
N ARG A 47 8.75 1.75 -3.33
CA ARG A 47 10.11 2.08 -2.88
C ARG A 47 11.06 2.44 -4.04
N THR A 48 10.75 2.02 -5.27
CA THR A 48 11.47 2.41 -6.49
C THR A 48 11.09 3.80 -6.99
N LEU A 49 9.97 4.35 -6.49
CA LEU A 49 9.57 5.73 -6.80
C LEU A 49 10.55 6.71 -6.15
N THR A 50 11.07 7.61 -6.97
CA THR A 50 11.73 8.84 -6.52
C THR A 50 10.82 9.64 -5.59
N ASP A 51 11.38 10.51 -4.75
CA ASP A 51 10.57 11.34 -3.84
C ASP A 51 9.53 12.19 -4.58
N VAL A 52 9.85 12.64 -5.80
CA VAL A 52 8.94 13.38 -6.68
C VAL A 52 7.74 12.52 -7.10
N GLN A 53 7.99 11.26 -7.48
CA GLN A 53 6.94 10.32 -7.86
C GLN A 53 6.07 9.93 -6.66
N ARG A 54 6.67 9.76 -5.47
CA ARG A 54 5.93 9.51 -4.23
C ARG A 54 5.02 10.69 -3.87
N GLN A 55 5.51 11.92 -4.01
CA GLN A 55 4.71 13.12 -3.78
C GLN A 55 3.55 13.23 -4.77
N ALA A 56 3.78 12.88 -6.05
CA ALA A 56 2.71 12.83 -7.06
C ALA A 56 1.66 11.78 -6.72
N LEU A 57 2.06 10.61 -6.24
CA LEU A 57 1.13 9.55 -5.83
C LEU A 57 0.26 9.99 -4.65
N GLU A 58 0.84 10.61 -3.62
CA GLU A 58 0.08 11.13 -2.48
C GLU A 58 -0.86 12.28 -2.90
N ALA A 59 -0.43 13.14 -3.83
CA ALA A 59 -1.30 14.15 -4.42
C ALA A 59 -2.47 13.54 -5.20
N TYR A 60 -2.24 12.44 -5.92
CA TYR A 60 -3.30 11.69 -6.62
C TYR A 60 -4.27 11.05 -5.62
N ARG A 61 -3.75 10.40 -4.57
CA ARG A 61 -4.57 9.83 -3.49
C ARG A 61 -5.41 10.88 -2.80
N GLY A 62 -4.88 12.09 -2.60
CA GLY A 62 -5.61 13.22 -2.02
C GLY A 62 -6.59 13.92 -2.97
N GLY A 63 -6.69 13.49 -4.24
CA GLY A 63 -7.57 14.11 -5.24
C GLY A 63 -7.06 15.45 -5.80
N TYR A 64 -5.82 15.84 -5.50
CA TYR A 64 -5.23 17.11 -5.94
C TYR A 64 -4.74 17.09 -7.39
N ILE A 65 -4.44 15.90 -7.93
CA ILE A 65 -4.03 15.73 -9.32
C ILE A 65 -4.83 14.62 -9.99
N SER A 66 -4.98 14.72 -11.32
CA SER A 66 -5.64 13.70 -12.14
C SER A 66 -4.73 12.50 -12.42
N LEU A 67 -5.32 11.38 -12.86
CA LEU A 67 -4.59 10.19 -13.32
C LEU A 67 -3.59 10.53 -14.44
N GLY A 68 -3.97 11.38 -15.39
CA GLY A 68 -3.07 11.82 -16.46
C GLY A 68 -1.86 12.57 -15.92
N LYS A 69 -2.05 13.41 -14.90
CA LYS A 69 -0.96 14.16 -14.27
C LYS A 69 -0.03 13.25 -13.46
N LEU A 70 -0.58 12.22 -12.82
CA LEU A 70 0.22 11.17 -12.18
C LEU A 70 1.08 10.44 -13.23
N ALA A 71 0.49 10.06 -14.37
CA ALA A 71 1.19 9.34 -15.44
C ALA A 71 2.39 10.11 -16.00
N GLU A 72 2.25 11.42 -16.24
CA GLU A 72 3.38 12.29 -16.59
C GLU A 72 4.51 12.25 -15.56
N LYS A 73 4.18 12.24 -14.27
CA LYS A 73 5.15 12.29 -13.18
C LYS A 73 5.87 10.97 -12.95
N VAL A 74 5.20 9.84 -13.19
CA VAL A 74 5.81 8.51 -13.08
C VAL A 74 6.45 8.03 -14.38
N GLY A 75 6.29 8.76 -15.49
CA GLY A 75 6.90 8.42 -16.78
C GLY A 75 6.26 7.22 -17.46
N MET A 76 4.97 7.00 -17.22
CA MET A 76 4.19 5.87 -17.73
C MET A 76 2.98 6.37 -18.53
N THR A 77 2.33 5.50 -19.31
CA THR A 77 1.05 5.86 -19.93
C THR A 77 -0.07 5.85 -18.90
N ALA A 78 -1.17 6.58 -19.16
CA ALA A 78 -2.33 6.59 -18.26
C ALA A 78 -2.98 5.21 -18.07
N LEU A 79 -2.86 4.31 -19.07
CA LEU A 79 -3.33 2.93 -18.99
C LEU A 79 -2.43 2.10 -18.06
N ASP A 80 -1.12 2.21 -18.23
CA ASP A 80 -0.14 1.49 -17.38
C ASP A 80 -0.27 1.92 -15.92
N VAL A 81 -0.42 3.22 -15.66
CA VAL A 81 -0.64 3.73 -14.29
C VAL A 81 -1.96 3.23 -13.72
N ARG A 82 -3.03 3.20 -14.52
CA ARG A 82 -4.32 2.67 -14.05
C ARG A 82 -4.20 1.20 -13.65
N GLN A 83 -3.54 0.39 -14.48
CA GLN A 83 -3.30 -1.03 -14.21
C GLN A 83 -2.45 -1.19 -12.94
N TRP A 84 -1.36 -0.44 -12.85
CA TRP A 84 -0.47 -0.44 -11.70
C TRP A 84 -1.17 -0.05 -10.40
N LEU A 85 -2.00 1.00 -10.42
CA LEU A 85 -2.80 1.43 -9.28
C LEU A 85 -3.80 0.34 -8.83
N LEU A 86 -4.43 -0.37 -9.77
CA LEU A 86 -5.35 -1.47 -9.47
C LEU A 86 -4.63 -2.66 -8.84
N GLU A 87 -3.47 -3.05 -9.38
CA GLU A 87 -2.63 -4.12 -8.84
C GLU A 87 -2.15 -3.82 -7.42
N HIS A 88 -1.92 -2.54 -7.12
CA HIS A 88 -1.46 -2.07 -5.80
C HIS A 88 -2.59 -1.64 -4.86
N GLY A 89 -3.86 -1.78 -5.27
CA GLY A 89 -5.01 -1.40 -4.44
C GLY A 89 -5.10 0.11 -4.11
N ILE A 90 -4.52 0.96 -4.96
CA ILE A 90 -4.49 2.41 -4.76
C ILE A 90 -5.69 3.03 -5.46
N HIS A 91 -6.68 3.40 -4.68
CA HIS A 91 -7.83 4.17 -5.17
C HIS A 91 -7.54 5.67 -5.10
N GLN A 92 -7.99 6.40 -6.12
CA GLN A 92 -8.13 7.84 -5.99
C GLN A 92 -9.18 8.08 -4.90
N ASN A 93 -8.89 8.91 -3.90
CA ASN A 93 -9.92 9.34 -2.94
C ASN A 93 -10.83 10.33 -3.69
N THR A 94 -11.65 9.80 -4.60
CA THR A 94 -12.75 10.55 -5.17
C THR A 94 -13.70 10.79 -4.02
N CYS A 95 -13.83 12.04 -3.62
CA CYS A 95 -14.86 12.55 -2.72
C CYS A 95 -16.30 12.27 -3.19
N PHE A 96 -16.49 11.45 -4.22
CA PHE A 96 -17.76 10.91 -4.65
C PHE A 96 -18.06 9.62 -3.90
N SER A 97 -19.01 9.72 -2.98
CA SER A 97 -19.70 8.60 -2.37
C SER A 97 -21.02 8.34 -3.10
N SER A 98 -21.52 7.11 -3.07
CA SER A 98 -22.85 6.78 -3.58
C SER A 98 -23.98 7.58 -2.87
N GLY A 99 -23.69 8.18 -1.70
CA GLY A 99 -24.60 9.08 -0.99
C GLY A 99 -24.75 10.45 -1.64
N ASP A 100 -23.81 10.89 -2.48
CA ASP A 100 -23.89 12.18 -3.16
C ASP A 100 -24.92 12.19 -4.30
N ILE A 101 -25.29 11.00 -4.80
CA ILE A 101 -26.38 10.82 -5.77
C ILE A 101 -27.75 11.11 -5.13
N ALA A 102 -27.90 10.85 -3.83
CA ALA A 102 -29.18 11.03 -3.13
C ALA A 102 -29.49 12.51 -2.80
N ASN A 103 -28.52 13.41 -2.92
CA ASN A 103 -28.65 14.83 -2.62
C ASN A 103 -28.45 15.74 -3.85
N ALA A 104 -28.48 15.19 -5.07
CA ALA A 104 -28.46 15.93 -6.34
C ALA A 104 -29.87 16.26 -6.82
#